data_AF-A0A7W0GL78-F1
#
_entry.id   AF-A0A7W0GL78-F1
#
_cell.length_a   1.000
_cell.length_b   1.000
_cell.length_c   1.000
_cell.angle_alpha   90.00
_cell.angle_beta   90.00
_cell.angle_gamma   90.00
#
_symmetry.space_group_name_H-M   'P 1'
#
loop_
_entity.id
_entity.type
_entity.pdbx_description
1 polymer ?
#
loop_
_entity_poly.entity_id
_entity_poly.type
_entity_poly.pdbx_seq_one_letter_code
_entity_poly.pdbx_strand_id
1 'polypeptide(L)'
;MRRQRKAAPVTLSEEDGLRYLHFGTEWIQGGMRMARPFALELEYQRQMMAVGLFLPEPRRIVQLGLGAAALTKFCWREVVSASVVAVELSLDVIETARAWFCLPPDDARLNIVNADAREFISHPRQRGLADWLQVDLYDAAARGPVYDDVAFYRACRKTLRAPGVASFNLFGASFDPSFAAIASAFDDRVLVLPEVDAGNRVVLAIVGPPLAVPFAALDQRARDLEARWKLKARGWVAGLRRANTFGARFEL
;
A
#
# COMPACT_ATOMS: atom_id res chain seq x y z
N MET A 1 22.80 -20.86 13.60
CA MET A 1 21.48 -21.36 13.16
C MET A 1 20.39 -20.58 13.87
N ARG A 2 19.74 -19.61 13.20
CA ARG A 2 18.54 -18.94 13.75
C ARG A 2 17.36 -19.90 13.56
N ARG A 3 16.72 -20.32 14.66
CA ARG A 3 15.44 -21.05 14.64
C ARG A 3 14.41 -20.17 13.91
N GLN A 4 13.97 -20.59 12.73
CA GLN A 4 12.74 -20.08 12.12
C GLN A 4 11.60 -20.41 13.09
N ARG A 5 11.06 -19.38 13.74
CA ARG A 5 9.78 -19.49 14.44
C ARG A 5 8.75 -19.85 13.37
N LYS A 6 8.06 -21.00 13.50
CA LYS A 6 6.91 -21.34 12.67
C LYS A 6 5.92 -20.17 12.76
N ALA A 7 5.55 -19.59 11.63
CA ALA A 7 4.50 -18.58 11.57
C ALA A 7 3.20 -19.18 12.13
N ALA A 8 2.36 -18.35 12.75
CA ALA A 8 1.04 -18.79 13.22
C ALA A 8 0.21 -19.29 12.02
N PRO A 9 -0.62 -20.33 12.20
CA PRO A 9 -1.41 -20.88 11.10
C PRO A 9 -2.35 -19.81 10.55
N VAL A 10 -2.43 -19.74 9.21
CA VAL A 10 -3.41 -18.90 8.52
C VAL A 10 -4.81 -19.45 8.78
N THR A 11 -5.73 -18.60 9.24
CA THR A 11 -7.14 -18.97 9.46
C THR A 11 -8.06 -18.02 8.71
N LEU A 12 -9.28 -18.49 8.41
CA LEU A 12 -10.31 -17.77 7.66
C LEU A 12 -11.59 -17.66 8.49
N SER A 13 -12.29 -16.55 8.34
CA SER A 13 -13.67 -16.38 8.82
C SER A 13 -14.53 -15.78 7.73
N GLU A 14 -15.85 -16.01 7.80
CA GLU A 14 -16.82 -15.44 6.89
C GLU A 14 -18.01 -14.86 7.67
N GLU A 15 -18.37 -13.62 7.34
CA GLU A 15 -19.48 -12.90 7.97
C GLU A 15 -20.04 -11.89 6.95
N ASP A 16 -21.37 -11.78 6.83
CA ASP A 16 -22.04 -10.80 5.95
C ASP A 16 -21.53 -10.73 4.50
N GLY A 17 -21.15 -11.89 3.95
CA GLY A 17 -20.62 -12.02 2.59
C GLY A 17 -19.17 -11.51 2.42
N LEU A 18 -18.48 -11.25 3.53
CA LEU A 18 -17.06 -10.96 3.61
C LEU A 18 -16.31 -12.22 4.04
N ARG A 19 -15.12 -12.40 3.48
CA ARG A 19 -14.13 -13.37 3.91
C ARG A 19 -12.93 -12.64 4.47
N TYR A 20 -12.48 -13.02 5.66
CA TYR A 20 -11.34 -12.40 6.34
C TYR A 20 -10.17 -13.36 6.46
N LEU A 21 -8.97 -12.79 6.39
CA LEU A 21 -7.70 -13.46 6.62
C LEU A 21 -7.23 -13.15 8.04
N HIS A 22 -6.75 -14.16 8.75
CA HIS A 22 -6.20 -14.06 10.10
C HIS A 22 -4.88 -14.81 10.22
N PHE A 23 -4.01 -14.39 11.15
CA PHE A 23 -2.75 -15.07 11.49
C PHE A 23 -2.81 -15.69 12.88
N GLY A 24 -3.75 -16.62 13.09
CA GLY A 24 -3.92 -17.32 14.36
C GLY A 24 -4.34 -16.41 15.53
N THR A 25 -4.83 -15.20 15.24
CA THR A 25 -5.39 -14.23 16.19
C THR A 25 -6.75 -13.74 15.68
N GLU A 26 -7.51 -13.03 16.52
CA GLU A 26 -8.79 -12.42 16.11
C GLU A 26 -8.62 -11.23 15.14
N TRP A 27 -7.40 -10.68 15.02
CA TRP A 27 -7.12 -9.52 14.20
C TRP A 27 -7.30 -9.82 12.71
N ILE A 28 -8.03 -8.92 12.04
CA ILE A 28 -8.25 -8.97 10.59
C ILE A 28 -6.98 -8.47 9.90
N GLN A 29 -6.35 -9.36 9.13
CA GLN A 29 -5.14 -9.08 8.34
C GLN A 29 -5.47 -8.69 6.90
N GLY A 30 -6.72 -8.86 6.50
CA GLY A 30 -7.25 -8.50 5.20
C GLY A 30 -8.66 -9.04 5.02
N GLY A 31 -9.41 -8.44 4.09
CA GLY A 31 -10.79 -8.82 3.81
C GLY A 31 -11.11 -8.79 2.34
N MET A 32 -12.10 -9.60 1.94
CA MET A 32 -12.63 -9.63 0.59
C MET A 32 -14.14 -9.85 0.60
N ARG A 33 -14.88 -8.99 -0.10
CA ARG A 33 -16.29 -9.24 -0.40
C ARG A 33 -16.42 -10.30 -1.45
N MET A 34 -17.04 -11.43 -1.13
CA MET A 34 -17.14 -12.58 -2.02
C MET A 34 -17.89 -12.24 -3.32
N ALA A 35 -18.94 -11.41 -3.23
CA ALA A 35 -19.69 -10.96 -4.41
C ALA A 35 -18.93 -9.96 -5.30
N ARG A 36 -17.87 -9.33 -4.80
CA ARG A 36 -17.06 -8.32 -5.51
C ARG A 36 -15.57 -8.50 -5.17
N PRO A 37 -14.94 -9.62 -5.55
CA PRO A 37 -13.67 -10.08 -4.96
C PRO A 37 -12.46 -9.18 -5.25
N PHE A 38 -12.58 -8.30 -6.25
CA PHE A 38 -11.53 -7.36 -6.65
C PHE A 38 -11.79 -5.93 -6.18
N ALA A 39 -12.94 -5.64 -5.56
CA ALA A 39 -13.19 -4.33 -4.97
C ALA A 39 -12.40 -4.21 -3.67
N LEU A 40 -11.88 -3.00 -3.39
CA LEU A 40 -11.24 -2.71 -2.10
C LEU A 40 -12.33 -2.53 -1.04
N GLU A 41 -12.38 -3.44 -0.08
CA GLU A 41 -13.35 -3.39 1.01
C GLU A 41 -12.90 -2.45 2.13
N LEU A 42 -11.63 -2.55 2.54
CA LEU A 42 -11.09 -1.82 3.69
C LEU A 42 -10.71 -0.39 3.29
N GLU A 43 -11.08 0.59 4.12
CA GLU A 43 -10.91 2.01 3.78
C GLU A 43 -9.43 2.42 3.67
N TYR A 44 -8.54 1.87 4.52
CA TYR A 44 -7.11 2.17 4.43
C TYR A 44 -6.53 1.74 3.07
N GLN A 45 -6.97 0.60 2.54
CA GLN A 45 -6.52 0.11 1.23
C GLN A 45 -6.97 1.04 0.11
N ARG A 46 -8.19 1.60 0.24
CA ARG A 46 -8.67 2.65 -0.68
C ARG A 46 -7.80 3.89 -0.57
N GLN A 47 -7.48 4.35 0.64
CA GLN A 47 -6.59 5.49 0.84
C GLN A 47 -5.18 5.26 0.27
N MET A 48 -4.63 4.04 0.33
CA MET A 48 -3.34 3.71 -0.30
C MET A 48 -3.35 3.89 -1.83
N MET A 49 -4.52 3.92 -2.48
CA MET A 49 -4.66 4.25 -3.90
C MET A 49 -4.57 5.77 -4.19
N ALA A 50 -4.49 6.62 -3.16
CA ALA A 50 -4.33 8.06 -3.33
C ALA A 50 -3.02 8.46 -4.04
N VAL A 51 -2.06 7.54 -4.18
CA VAL A 51 -0.90 7.69 -5.09
C VAL A 51 -1.30 8.10 -6.51
N GLY A 52 -2.47 7.65 -6.97
CA GLY A 52 -3.01 8.00 -8.29
C GLY A 52 -3.39 9.47 -8.45
N LEU A 53 -3.59 10.23 -7.37
CA LEU A 53 -3.80 11.67 -7.45
C LEU A 53 -2.55 12.40 -7.96
N PHE A 54 -1.37 11.87 -7.66
CA PHE A 54 -0.09 12.49 -7.98
C PHE A 54 0.56 11.87 -9.21
N LEU A 55 0.40 10.56 -9.42
CA LEU A 55 0.91 9.83 -10.58
C LEU A 55 -0.17 8.88 -11.13
N PRO A 56 -1.13 9.36 -11.94
CA PRO A 56 -2.35 8.62 -12.32
C PRO A 56 -2.13 7.46 -13.32
N GLU A 57 -0.97 7.42 -13.97
CA GLU A 57 -0.64 6.45 -15.03
C GLU A 57 0.70 5.75 -14.74
N PRO A 58 0.78 4.93 -13.68
CA PRO A 58 1.97 4.14 -13.44
C PRO A 58 2.12 3.06 -14.53
N ARG A 59 3.38 2.67 -14.78
CA ARG A 59 3.78 1.51 -15.58
C ARG A 59 4.28 0.35 -14.73
N ARG A 60 4.82 0.61 -13.52
CA ARG A 60 5.25 -0.45 -12.59
C ARG A 60 4.85 -0.13 -11.16
N ILE A 61 4.13 -1.05 -10.55
CA ILE A 61 3.68 -1.02 -9.16
C ILE A 61 4.43 -2.11 -8.41
N VAL A 62 5.07 -1.75 -7.29
CA VAL A 62 5.68 -2.69 -6.36
C VAL A 62 4.91 -2.63 -5.05
N GLN A 63 4.59 -3.79 -4.49
CA GLN A 63 3.83 -3.94 -3.26
C GLN A 63 4.63 -4.80 -2.29
N LEU A 64 4.84 -4.33 -1.07
CA LEU A 64 5.50 -5.06 0.00
C LEU A 64 4.42 -5.49 1.00
N GLY A 65 4.22 -6.80 1.13
CA GLY A 65 3.08 -7.40 1.81
C GLY A 65 1.97 -7.75 0.81
N LEU A 66 1.44 -8.97 0.90
CA LEU A 66 0.35 -9.43 0.04
C LEU A 66 -1.00 -9.45 0.78
N GLY A 67 -1.03 -9.94 2.01
CA GLY A 67 -2.26 -10.13 2.80
C GLY A 67 -3.34 -10.90 2.02
N ALA A 68 -4.59 -10.42 2.06
CA ALA A 68 -5.71 -10.96 1.27
C ALA A 68 -5.66 -10.60 -0.25
N ALA A 69 -4.49 -10.16 -0.73
CA ALA A 69 -4.22 -9.74 -2.10
C ALA A 69 -5.09 -8.59 -2.63
N ALA A 70 -5.76 -7.83 -1.76
CA ALA A 70 -6.73 -6.81 -2.14
C ALA A 70 -6.14 -5.73 -3.05
N LEU A 71 -5.05 -5.08 -2.61
CA LEU A 71 -4.33 -4.09 -3.42
C LEU A 71 -3.76 -4.70 -4.70
N THR A 72 -3.20 -5.91 -4.63
CA THR A 72 -2.57 -6.60 -5.76
C THR A 72 -3.57 -6.88 -6.89
N LYS A 73 -4.68 -7.55 -6.58
CA LYS A 73 -5.69 -7.90 -7.57
C LYS A 73 -6.46 -6.67 -8.06
N PHE A 74 -6.66 -5.66 -7.20
CA PHE A 74 -7.22 -4.37 -7.62
C PHE A 74 -6.31 -3.68 -8.64
N CYS A 75 -5.02 -3.51 -8.34
CA CYS A 75 -4.07 -2.89 -9.26
C CYS A 75 -3.92 -3.67 -10.57
N TRP A 76 -3.86 -5.01 -10.50
CA TRP A 76 -3.81 -5.84 -11.70
C TRP A 76 -5.04 -5.63 -12.60
N ARG A 77 -6.24 -5.55 -12.02
CA ARG A 77 -7.49 -5.41 -12.77
C ARG A 77 -7.79 -3.98 -13.25
N GLU A 78 -7.61 -2.99 -12.38
CA GLU A 78 -8.08 -1.62 -12.61
C GLU A 78 -6.98 -0.66 -13.11
N VAL A 79 -5.69 -1.02 -12.93
CA VAL A 79 -4.54 -0.24 -13.40
C VAL A 79 -3.87 -0.98 -14.56
N VAL A 80 -4.64 -1.15 -15.64
CA VAL A 80 -4.32 -2.05 -16.75
C VAL A 80 -3.02 -1.73 -17.50
N SER A 81 -2.53 -0.50 -17.38
CA SER A 81 -1.26 -0.05 -17.97
C SER A 81 -0.02 -0.50 -17.19
N ALA A 82 -0.18 -0.99 -15.97
CA ALA A 82 0.93 -1.30 -15.07
C ALA A 82 1.18 -2.80 -14.92
N SER A 83 2.45 -3.18 -14.82
CA SER A 83 2.85 -4.43 -14.18
C SER A 83 2.81 -4.28 -12.66
N VAL A 84 2.43 -5.33 -11.94
CA VAL A 84 2.34 -5.40 -10.49
C VAL A 84 3.27 -6.49 -9.98
N VAL A 85 4.17 -6.12 -9.08
CA VAL A 85 5.00 -7.07 -8.32
C VAL A 85 4.58 -7.00 -6.86
N ALA A 86 4.14 -8.11 -6.29
CA ALA A 86 3.85 -8.20 -4.85
C ALA A 86 4.86 -9.13 -4.17
N VAL A 87 5.42 -8.69 -3.06
CA VAL A 87 6.45 -9.40 -2.29
C VAL A 87 5.86 -9.85 -0.96
N GLU A 88 5.89 -11.14 -0.71
CA GLU A 88 5.32 -11.75 0.50
C GLU A 88 6.28 -12.77 1.10
N LEU A 89 6.47 -12.73 2.41
CA LEU A 89 7.39 -13.62 3.12
C LEU A 89 6.80 -15.01 3.29
N SER A 90 5.50 -15.11 3.55
CA SER A 90 4.82 -16.36 3.89
C SER A 90 4.24 -17.05 2.65
N LEU A 91 4.75 -18.25 2.35
CA LEU A 91 4.15 -19.12 1.32
C LEU A 91 2.69 -19.44 1.63
N ASP A 92 2.36 -19.69 2.90
CA ASP A 92 0.98 -19.98 3.33
C ASP A 92 0.03 -18.82 2.99
N VAL A 93 0.50 -17.56 3.09
CA VAL A 93 -0.29 -16.38 2.69
C VAL A 93 -0.52 -16.35 1.19
N ILE A 94 0.52 -16.63 0.40
CA ILE A 94 0.44 -16.67 -1.07
C ILE A 94 -0.55 -17.75 -1.51
N GLU A 95 -0.40 -18.97 -0.98
CA GLU A 95 -1.27 -20.10 -1.29
C GLU A 95 -2.71 -19.84 -0.86
N THR A 96 -2.92 -19.27 0.33
CA THR A 96 -4.25 -18.87 0.81
C THR A 96 -4.86 -17.80 -0.08
N ALA A 97 -4.09 -16.79 -0.49
CA ALA A 97 -4.57 -15.73 -1.37
C ALA A 97 -5.04 -16.27 -2.73
N ARG A 98 -4.32 -17.25 -3.28
CA ARG A 98 -4.67 -17.95 -4.52
C ARG A 98 -5.93 -18.80 -4.36
N ALA A 99 -6.01 -19.60 -3.30
CA ALA A 99 -7.11 -20.53 -3.07
C ALA A 99 -8.42 -19.83 -2.65
N TRP A 100 -8.33 -18.79 -1.82
CA TRP A 100 -9.47 -18.25 -1.09
C TRP A 100 -9.73 -16.77 -1.32
N PHE A 101 -8.81 -16.01 -1.91
CA PHE A 101 -8.97 -14.57 -2.13
C PHE A 101 -8.93 -14.15 -3.59
N CYS A 102 -9.15 -15.08 -4.51
CA CYS A 102 -9.22 -14.82 -5.95
C CYS A 102 -8.00 -14.07 -6.49
N LEU A 103 -6.82 -14.28 -5.91
CA LEU A 103 -5.58 -13.78 -6.48
C LEU A 103 -5.35 -14.55 -7.81
N PRO A 104 -5.29 -13.87 -8.96
CA PRO A 104 -5.14 -14.53 -10.26
C PRO A 104 -3.73 -15.16 -10.39
N PRO A 105 -3.54 -16.16 -11.28
CA PRO A 105 -2.22 -16.70 -11.59
C PRO A 105 -1.26 -15.58 -12.06
N ASP A 106 0.03 -15.84 -11.93
CA ASP A 106 1.05 -14.93 -12.45
C ASP A 106 0.97 -14.90 -13.99
N ASP A 107 1.20 -13.72 -14.56
CA ASP A 107 1.12 -13.48 -15.99
C ASP A 107 2.19 -12.45 -16.43
N ALA A 108 2.09 -11.94 -17.66
CA ALA A 108 3.04 -10.96 -18.18
C ALA A 108 3.06 -9.64 -17.38
N ARG A 109 2.02 -9.35 -16.59
CA ARG A 109 1.85 -8.14 -15.78
C ARG A 109 1.92 -8.41 -14.28
N LEU A 110 1.47 -9.56 -13.79
CA LEU A 110 1.45 -9.90 -12.37
C LEU A 110 2.56 -10.89 -12.03
N ASN A 111 3.35 -10.55 -11.01
CA ASN A 111 4.38 -11.41 -10.47
C ASN A 111 4.34 -11.40 -8.94
N ILE A 112 4.21 -12.57 -8.30
CA ILE A 112 4.29 -12.73 -6.85
C ILE A 112 5.65 -13.30 -6.49
N VAL A 113 6.38 -12.58 -5.65
CA VAL A 113 7.72 -12.94 -5.20
C VAL A 113 7.65 -13.39 -3.75
N ASN A 114 7.96 -14.65 -3.50
CA ASN A 114 8.15 -15.13 -2.13
C ASN A 114 9.54 -14.71 -1.61
N ALA A 115 9.59 -13.62 -0.85
CA ALA A 115 10.84 -13.08 -0.31
C ALA A 115 10.58 -12.16 0.89
N ASP A 116 11.63 -11.93 1.67
CA ASP A 116 11.67 -10.86 2.67
C ASP A 116 11.65 -9.50 1.96
N ALA A 117 10.75 -8.61 2.38
CA ALA A 117 10.57 -7.32 1.73
C ALA A 117 11.80 -6.41 1.86
N ARG A 118 12.53 -6.44 2.98
CA ARG A 118 13.75 -5.66 3.20
C ARG A 118 14.88 -6.19 2.30
N GLU A 119 15.04 -7.51 2.19
CA GLU A 119 16.02 -8.11 1.28
C GLU A 119 15.71 -7.76 -0.18
N PHE A 120 14.43 -7.87 -0.58
CA PHE A 120 13.98 -7.55 -1.93
C PHE A 120 14.35 -6.11 -2.31
N ILE A 121 13.89 -5.11 -1.55
CA ILE A 121 14.11 -3.69 -1.90
C ILE A 121 15.56 -3.24 -1.75
N SER A 122 16.36 -3.93 -0.93
CA SER A 122 17.77 -3.61 -0.75
C SER A 122 18.62 -4.04 -1.95
N HIS A 123 18.11 -4.95 -2.78
CA HIS A 123 18.83 -5.43 -3.95
C HIS A 123 19.03 -4.30 -4.97
N PRO A 124 20.26 -4.07 -5.49
CA PRO A 124 20.53 -2.99 -6.45
C PRO A 124 19.65 -2.97 -7.71
N ARG A 125 19.07 -4.11 -8.11
CA ARG A 125 18.20 -4.24 -9.28
C ARG A 125 16.83 -3.60 -9.08
N GLN A 126 16.42 -3.34 -7.84
CA GLN A 126 15.14 -2.68 -7.55
C GLN A 126 15.23 -1.16 -7.62
N ARG A 127 16.43 -0.58 -7.72
CA ARG A 127 16.60 0.88 -7.73
C ARG A 127 15.93 1.51 -8.96
N GLY A 128 15.12 2.55 -8.75
CA GLY A 128 14.43 3.25 -9.83
C GLY A 128 13.41 2.41 -10.61
N LEU A 129 12.91 1.32 -10.03
CA LEU A 129 12.02 0.37 -10.69
C LEU A 129 10.56 0.85 -10.67
N ALA A 130 10.10 1.34 -9.52
CA ALA A 130 8.69 1.53 -9.23
C ALA A 130 8.20 2.96 -9.55
N ASP A 131 7.03 3.08 -10.18
CA ASP A 131 6.26 4.32 -10.18
C ASP A 131 5.53 4.48 -8.86
N TRP A 132 4.86 3.39 -8.46
CA TRP A 132 4.18 3.29 -7.18
C TRP A 132 4.83 2.22 -6.33
N LEU A 133 5.08 2.56 -5.06
CA LEU A 133 5.49 1.62 -4.03
C LEU A 133 4.45 1.59 -2.92
N GLN A 134 3.78 0.46 -2.70
CA GLN A 134 2.80 0.32 -1.63
C GLN A 134 3.38 -0.59 -0.56
N VAL A 135 3.46 -0.12 0.69
CA VAL A 135 4.01 -0.85 1.81
C VAL A 135 2.91 -1.10 2.84
N ASP A 136 2.53 -2.37 2.99
CA ASP A 136 1.48 -2.87 3.88
C ASP A 136 2.03 -4.08 4.66
N LEU A 137 3.05 -3.84 5.48
CA LEU A 137 3.80 -4.88 6.19
C LEU A 137 3.48 -4.85 7.68
N TYR A 138 2.77 -5.86 8.21
CA TYR A 138 2.52 -6.00 9.64
C TYR A 138 2.93 -7.36 10.17
N ASP A 139 3.25 -7.41 11.47
CA ASP A 139 3.48 -8.68 12.14
C ASP A 139 2.18 -9.47 12.33
N ALA A 140 2.32 -10.78 12.57
CA ALA A 140 1.17 -11.67 12.79
C ALA A 140 0.27 -11.26 13.98
N ALA A 141 0.78 -10.41 14.86
CA ALA A 141 0.06 -9.89 16.01
C ALA A 141 -0.58 -8.52 15.74
N ALA A 142 -0.46 -7.98 14.53
CA ALA A 142 -0.91 -6.66 14.12
C ALA A 142 -0.43 -5.52 15.04
N ARG A 143 0.76 -5.64 15.64
CA ARG A 143 1.25 -4.69 16.67
C ARG A 143 1.95 -3.47 16.11
N GLY A 144 2.38 -3.53 14.86
CA GLY A 144 3.15 -2.47 14.21
C GLY A 144 3.79 -2.95 12.91
N PRO A 145 4.43 -2.04 12.16
CA PRO A 145 5.15 -2.41 10.94
C PRO A 145 6.29 -3.38 11.21
N VAL A 146 6.51 -4.34 10.30
CA VAL A 146 7.62 -5.31 10.44
C VAL A 146 8.98 -4.63 10.38
N TYR A 147 9.09 -3.59 9.55
CA TYR A 147 10.26 -2.72 9.48
C TYR A 147 9.80 -1.28 9.67
N ASP A 148 10.39 -0.60 10.64
CA ASP A 148 10.03 0.77 10.98
C ASP A 148 11.29 1.56 11.36
N ASP A 149 12.17 1.74 10.37
CA ASP A 149 13.40 2.49 10.55
C ASP A 149 13.77 3.28 9.29
N VAL A 150 14.54 4.36 9.49
CA VAL A 150 14.95 5.28 8.41
C VAL A 150 15.73 4.55 7.31
N ALA A 151 16.49 3.50 7.63
CA ALA A 151 17.28 2.77 6.64
C ALA A 151 16.38 1.99 5.67
N PHE A 152 15.33 1.34 6.19
CA PHE A 152 14.30 0.68 5.39
C PHE A 152 13.57 1.70 4.50
N TYR A 153 13.08 2.80 5.06
CA TYR A 153 12.39 3.82 4.27
C TYR A 153 13.30 4.47 3.21
N ARG A 154 14.60 4.61 3.44
CA ARG A 154 15.58 5.04 2.42
C ARG A 154 15.75 4.01 1.30
N ALA A 155 15.66 2.72 1.60
CA ALA A 155 15.65 1.67 0.57
C ALA A 155 14.34 1.72 -0.26
N CYS A 156 13.20 1.97 0.38
CA CYS A 156 11.93 2.24 -0.29
C CYS A 156 12.05 3.43 -1.25
N ARG A 157 12.59 4.56 -0.78
CA ARG A 157 12.84 5.73 -1.63
C ARG A 157 13.72 5.42 -2.84
N LYS A 158 14.80 4.67 -2.67
CA LYS A 158 15.70 4.26 -3.78
C LYS A 158 15.02 3.37 -4.81
N THR A 159 13.98 2.63 -4.41
CA THR A 159 13.21 1.74 -5.29
C THR A 159 12.30 2.53 -6.24
N LEU A 160 11.85 3.71 -5.84
CA LEU A 160 11.05 4.60 -6.68
C LEU A 160 11.91 5.23 -7.79
N ARG A 161 11.32 5.35 -8.99
CA ARG A 161 11.84 6.22 -10.04
C ARG A 161 11.43 7.67 -9.77
N ALA A 162 11.98 8.61 -10.55
CA ALA A 162 11.55 10.00 -10.55
C ALA A 162 10.77 10.32 -11.83
N PRO A 163 9.50 10.78 -11.78
CA PRO A 163 8.66 10.90 -10.57
C PRO A 163 8.18 9.53 -10.06
N GLY A 164 7.95 9.43 -8.75
CA GLY A 164 7.45 8.23 -8.09
C GLY A 164 6.77 8.54 -6.77
N VAL A 165 5.83 7.70 -6.36
CA VAL A 165 5.02 7.92 -5.15
C VAL A 165 4.90 6.62 -4.36
N ALA A 166 5.21 6.67 -3.07
CA ALA A 166 4.95 5.58 -2.15
C ALA A 166 3.68 5.84 -1.33
N SER A 167 3.01 4.76 -0.90
CA SER A 167 2.01 4.78 0.16
C SER A 167 2.39 3.78 1.24
N PHE A 168 2.44 4.24 2.50
CA PHE A 168 2.72 3.43 3.67
C PHE A 168 1.44 3.37 4.50
N ASN A 169 0.97 2.16 4.82
CA ASN A 169 -0.03 1.97 5.86
C ASN A 169 0.69 1.96 7.21
N LEU A 170 0.24 2.75 8.17
CA LEU A 170 0.70 2.73 9.56
C LEU A 170 -0.46 2.31 10.46
N PHE A 171 -0.25 1.23 11.22
CA PHE A 171 -1.22 0.61 12.11
C PHE A 171 -0.46 -0.05 13.26
N GLY A 172 -0.96 0.10 14.48
CA GLY A 172 -0.24 -0.32 15.68
C GLY A 172 1.01 0.53 15.94
N ALA A 173 1.43 0.59 17.20
CA ALA A 173 2.45 1.52 17.73
C ALA A 173 2.09 3.03 17.58
N SER A 174 2.93 3.91 18.13
CA SER A 174 2.75 5.36 17.99
C SER A 174 3.04 5.79 16.55
N PHE A 175 2.09 6.50 15.94
CA PHE A 175 2.22 7.02 14.57
C PHE A 175 3.44 7.95 14.41
N ASP A 176 3.75 8.76 15.41
CA ASP A 176 4.72 9.86 15.28
C ASP A 176 6.16 9.38 15.00
N PRO A 177 6.71 8.35 15.68
CA PRO A 177 8.02 7.79 15.32
C PRO A 177 8.11 7.25 13.89
N SER A 178 7.12 6.47 13.44
CA SER A 178 7.11 5.90 12.09
C SER A 178 7.01 7.00 11.04
N PHE A 179 6.13 7.98 11.28
CA PHE A 179 6.00 9.17 10.43
C PHE A 179 7.31 9.94 10.34
N ALA A 180 7.97 10.23 11.47
CA ALA A 180 9.26 10.93 11.49
C ALA A 180 10.35 10.17 10.72
N ALA A 181 10.36 8.83 10.80
CA ALA A 181 11.30 8.01 10.05
C ALA A 181 11.04 8.05 8.53
N ILE A 182 9.77 8.04 8.10
CA ILE A 182 9.40 8.21 6.68
C ILE A 182 9.77 9.63 6.22
N ALA A 183 9.38 10.67 6.95
CA ALA A 183 9.69 12.06 6.63
C ALA A 183 11.20 12.26 6.45
N SER A 184 12.02 11.78 7.40
CA SER A 184 13.49 11.84 7.31
C SER A 184 14.06 11.08 6.10
N ALA A 185 13.47 9.95 5.72
CA ALA A 185 13.93 9.19 4.55
C ALA A 185 13.58 9.87 3.21
N PHE A 186 12.49 10.62 3.17
CA PHE A 186 11.92 11.25 1.98
C PHE A 186 12.12 12.77 1.92
N ASP A 187 13.04 13.32 2.71
CA ASP A 187 13.36 14.75 2.78
C ASP A 187 12.11 15.63 3.06
N ASP A 188 11.27 15.19 4.00
CA ASP A 188 10.00 15.82 4.40
C ASP A 188 8.94 15.93 3.28
N ARG A 189 9.16 15.24 2.15
CA ARG A 189 8.23 15.20 1.01
C ARG A 189 7.12 14.17 1.20
N VAL A 190 6.39 14.33 2.30
CA VAL A 190 5.37 13.39 2.76
C VAL A 190 4.00 14.07 2.95
N LEU A 191 2.93 13.30 2.79
CA LEU A 191 1.56 13.71 3.02
C LEU A 191 0.86 12.67 3.87
N VAL A 192 -0.07 13.09 4.72
CA VAL A 192 -0.83 12.19 5.58
C VAL A 192 -2.30 12.24 5.21
N LEU A 193 -2.94 11.08 5.04
CA LEU A 193 -4.40 10.99 4.94
C LEU A 193 -5.02 10.93 6.35
N PRO A 194 -6.30 11.33 6.50
CA PRO A 194 -7.01 11.18 7.77
C PRO A 194 -7.01 9.74 8.25
N GLU A 195 -6.95 9.58 9.57
CA GLU A 195 -7.16 8.30 10.23
C GLU A 195 -8.50 7.68 9.83
N VAL A 196 -8.49 6.37 9.62
CA VAL A 196 -9.67 5.57 9.29
C VAL A 196 -9.88 4.48 10.34
N ASP A 197 -10.96 3.72 10.17
CA ASP A 197 -11.37 2.68 11.09
C ASP A 197 -10.21 1.77 11.55
N ALA A 198 -10.26 1.36 12.81
CA ALA A 198 -9.24 0.61 13.53
C ALA A 198 -7.90 1.37 13.80
N GLY A 199 -7.78 2.65 13.40
CA GLY A 199 -6.62 3.49 13.71
C GLY A 199 -5.54 3.49 12.61
N ASN A 200 -5.83 2.95 11.43
CA ASN A 200 -4.93 3.01 10.28
C ASN A 200 -4.74 4.46 9.82
N ARG A 201 -3.49 4.85 9.54
CA ARG A 201 -3.14 6.13 8.91
C ARG A 201 -2.22 5.90 7.72
N VAL A 202 -2.63 6.39 6.55
CA VAL A 202 -1.83 6.27 5.33
C VAL A 202 -0.94 7.49 5.16
N VAL A 203 0.35 7.26 4.92
CA VAL A 203 1.34 8.27 4.56
C VAL A 203 1.73 8.10 3.10
N LEU A 204 1.63 9.16 2.30
CA LEU A 204 2.19 9.22 0.96
C LEU A 204 3.58 9.86 1.02
N ALA A 205 4.53 9.37 0.22
CA ALA A 205 5.85 9.98 0.11
C ALA A 205 6.28 10.09 -1.36
N ILE A 206 6.88 11.21 -1.74
CA ILE A 206 7.07 11.57 -3.15
C ILE A 206 8.55 11.71 -3.49
N VAL A 207 8.92 11.20 -4.67
CA VAL A 207 10.25 11.34 -5.28
C VAL A 207 10.11 12.03 -6.63
N GLY A 208 11.05 12.92 -6.96
CA GLY A 208 11.12 13.61 -8.25
C GLY A 208 11.14 15.13 -8.11
N PRO A 209 10.70 15.90 -9.12
CA PRO A 209 10.68 17.36 -9.05
C PRO A 209 9.76 17.86 -7.92
N PRO A 210 9.92 19.13 -7.47
CA PRO A 210 9.00 19.76 -6.53
C PRO A 210 7.55 19.56 -6.95
N LEU A 211 6.71 19.12 -6.03
CA LEU A 211 5.30 18.95 -6.28
C LEU A 211 4.65 20.32 -6.23
N ALA A 212 4.18 20.79 -7.38
CA ALA A 212 3.41 22.04 -7.49
C ALA A 212 2.12 21.74 -8.26
N VAL A 213 1.14 21.14 -7.58
CA VAL A 213 -0.14 20.76 -8.19
C VAL A 213 -1.27 21.59 -7.58
N PRO A 214 -2.00 22.39 -8.39
CA PRO A 214 -3.18 23.12 -7.90
C PRO A 214 -4.27 22.16 -7.41
N PHE A 215 -5.00 22.56 -6.37
CA PHE A 215 -6.14 21.77 -5.85
C PHE A 215 -7.17 21.45 -6.95
N ALA A 216 -7.46 22.39 -7.84
CA ALA A 216 -8.38 22.16 -8.96
C ALA A 216 -7.93 21.00 -9.88
N ALA A 217 -6.62 20.84 -10.07
CA ALA A 217 -6.07 19.72 -10.84
C ALA A 217 -6.20 18.40 -10.08
N LEU A 218 -5.97 18.39 -8.76
CA LEU A 218 -6.19 17.22 -7.92
C LEU A 218 -7.67 16.83 -7.84
N ASP A 219 -8.58 17.81 -7.77
CA ASP A 219 -10.03 17.58 -7.80
C ASP A 219 -10.47 16.97 -9.13
N GLN A 220 -9.90 17.44 -10.25
CA GLN A 220 -10.18 16.84 -11.56
C GLN A 220 -9.66 15.40 -11.63
N ARG A 221 -8.40 15.16 -11.25
CA ARG A 221 -7.84 13.80 -11.19
C ARG A 221 -8.66 12.90 -10.28
N ALA A 222 -9.11 13.41 -9.14
CA ALA A 222 -9.96 12.67 -8.23
C ALA A 222 -11.25 12.23 -8.92
N ARG A 223 -11.95 13.13 -9.64
CA ARG A 223 -13.15 12.75 -10.42
C ARG A 223 -12.86 11.66 -11.45
N ASP A 224 -11.75 11.77 -12.16
CA ASP A 224 -11.35 10.77 -13.17
C ASP A 224 -11.05 9.41 -12.51
N LEU A 225 -10.44 9.42 -11.33
CA LEU A 225 -10.20 8.21 -10.53
C LEU A 225 -11.50 7.62 -9.99
N GLU A 226 -12.44 8.42 -9.49
CA GLU A 226 -13.74 7.89 -9.04
C GLU A 226 -14.50 7.23 -10.20
N ALA A 227 -14.45 7.85 -11.38
CA ALA A 227 -15.09 7.32 -12.58
C ALA A 227 -14.49 5.95 -12.97
N ARG A 228 -13.16 5.83 -12.95
CA ARG A 228 -12.44 4.59 -13.30
C ARG A 228 -12.56 3.50 -12.24
N TRP A 229 -12.23 3.84 -11.00
CA TRP A 229 -11.99 2.89 -9.92
C TRP A 229 -13.17 2.70 -8.98
N LYS A 230 -14.20 3.55 -9.08
CA LYS A 230 -15.37 3.57 -8.16
C LYS A 230 -14.97 3.75 -6.69
N LEU A 231 -13.81 4.36 -6.44
CA LEU A 231 -13.33 4.76 -5.12
C LEU A 231 -13.69 6.22 -4.86
N LYS A 232 -13.87 6.61 -3.60
CA LYS A 232 -14.24 7.99 -3.18
C LYS A 232 -13.03 8.94 -3.20
N ALA A 233 -12.33 9.05 -4.33
CA ALA A 233 -11.08 9.79 -4.47
C ALA A 233 -11.19 11.29 -4.16
N ARG A 234 -12.36 11.92 -4.34
CA ARG A 234 -12.58 13.32 -3.90
C ARG A 234 -12.47 13.45 -2.38
N GLY A 235 -12.87 12.41 -1.65
CA GLY A 235 -12.69 12.30 -0.21
C GLY A 235 -11.22 12.34 0.20
N TRP A 236 -10.32 11.77 -0.60
CA TRP A 236 -8.88 11.81 -0.35
C TRP A 236 -8.32 13.24 -0.48
N VAL A 237 -8.72 14.00 -1.50
CA VAL A 237 -8.30 15.41 -1.65
C VAL A 237 -8.77 16.25 -0.47
N ALA A 238 -10.05 16.10 -0.08
CA ALA A 238 -10.59 16.77 1.10
C ALA A 238 -9.88 16.35 2.40
N GLY A 239 -9.53 15.06 2.51
CA GLY A 239 -8.80 14.53 3.66
C GLY A 239 -7.38 15.10 3.76
N LEU A 240 -6.64 15.09 2.66
CA LEU A 240 -5.30 15.66 2.59
C LEU A 240 -5.31 17.15 2.96
N ARG A 241 -6.32 17.93 2.50
CA ARG A 241 -6.49 19.35 2.85
C ARG A 241 -6.68 19.59 4.35
N ARG A 242 -7.29 18.65 5.07
CA ARG A 242 -7.54 18.77 6.51
C ARG A 242 -6.35 18.28 7.34
N ALA A 243 -5.68 17.23 6.89
CA ALA A 243 -4.68 16.51 7.67
C ALA A 243 -3.26 17.09 7.54
N ASN A 244 -3.04 18.06 6.65
CA ASN A 244 -1.73 18.63 6.38
C ASN A 244 -1.84 20.16 6.28
N THR A 245 -0.79 20.85 6.71
CA THR A 245 -0.73 22.31 6.67
C THR A 245 -0.24 22.76 5.29
N PHE A 246 -1.11 23.39 4.49
CA PHE A 246 -0.74 23.99 3.20
C PHE A 246 -1.06 25.47 3.16
N GLY A 247 -0.36 26.20 2.28
CA GLY A 247 -0.82 27.48 1.75
C GLY A 247 -1.94 27.30 0.70
N ALA A 248 -1.96 28.11 -0.36
CA ALA A 248 -3.01 28.05 -1.40
C ALA A 248 -2.90 26.85 -2.39
N ARG A 249 -1.85 26.03 -2.28
CA ARG A 249 -1.53 24.88 -3.17
C ARG A 249 -0.74 23.81 -2.41
N PHE A 250 -0.73 22.56 -2.92
CA PHE A 250 0.22 21.54 -2.41
C PHE A 250 1.62 21.89 -2.91
N GLU A 251 2.52 22.16 -1.98
CA GLU A 251 3.95 22.33 -2.21
C GLU A 251 4.72 21.32 -1.35
N LEU A 252 5.53 20.47 -2.00
CA LEU A 252 6.46 19.53 -1.38
C LEU A 252 7.75 19.39 -2.20
#